data_AF-A0A4H5CWP8-F1
#
_entry.id   AF-A0A4H5CWP8-F1
#
_cell.length_a   1.000
_cell.length_b   1.000
_cell.length_c   1.000
_cell.angle_alpha   90.00
_cell.angle_beta   90.00
_cell.angle_gamma   90.00
#
_symmetry.space_group_name_H-M   'P 1'
#
loop_
_entity.id
_entity.type
_entity.pdbx_description
1 polymer ?
#
loop_
_entity_poly.entity_id
_entity_poly.type
_entity_poly.pdbx_seq_one_letter_code
_entity_poly.pdbx_strand_id
1 'polypeptide(L)'
;MKNNRILALSGNDIFSGGGLSADLATYTLNGLHGFVAVTCLTALTEKGFEVFPTDDTIFQHELDSLRDVLRAFFYTNRRKGVKMIFK
;
A
#
# COMPACT_ATOMS: atom_id res chain seq x y z
N MET A 1 1.45 -12.99 -21.43
CA MET A 1 2.24 -11.99 -20.68
C MET A 1 2.10 -12.31 -19.19
N LYS A 2 3.20 -12.45 -18.44
CA LYS A 2 3.11 -12.60 -16.98
C LYS A 2 2.56 -11.30 -16.38
N ASN A 3 1.58 -11.39 -15.49
CA ASN A 3 1.06 -10.24 -14.74
C ASN A 3 2.12 -9.83 -13.70
N ASN A 4 3.08 -9.00 -14.11
CA ASN A 4 4.16 -8.48 -13.25
C ASN A 4 3.71 -7.27 -12.40
N ARG A 5 2.43 -7.21 -12.02
CA ARG A 5 1.89 -6.10 -11.22
C ARG A 5 1.76 -6.53 -9.77
N ILE A 6 2.18 -5.68 -8.84
CA ILE A 6 2.13 -5.96 -7.40
C ILE A 6 1.68 -4.70 -6.65
N LEU A 7 0.87 -4.87 -5.62
CA LEU A 7 0.38 -3.79 -4.76
C LEU A 7 0.95 -3.94 -3.35
N ALA A 8 1.59 -2.88 -2.85
CA ALA A 8 1.90 -2.72 -1.44
C ALA A 8 0.79 -1.92 -0.72
N LEU A 9 0.41 -2.37 0.47
CA LEU A 9 -0.32 -1.53 1.43
C LEU A 9 0.71 -1.08 2.47
N SER A 10 1.23 0.13 2.33
CA SER A 10 2.48 0.51 3.01
C SER A 10 2.47 1.96 3.46
N GLY A 11 3.15 2.26 4.57
CA GLY A 11 3.31 3.63 5.04
C GLY A 11 4.46 4.35 4.34
N ASN A 12 4.49 5.69 4.38
CA ASN A 12 5.68 6.41 3.96
C ASN A 12 6.72 6.40 5.08
N ASP A 13 7.96 6.05 4.76
CA ASP A 13 9.11 6.26 5.63
C ASP A 13 9.93 7.42 5.07
N ILE A 14 10.01 8.52 5.81
CA ILE A 14 10.74 9.73 5.39
C ILE A 14 12.24 9.53 5.22
N PHE A 15 12.82 8.46 5.80
CA PHE A 15 14.23 8.13 5.62
C PHE A 15 14.49 7.19 4.44
N SER A 16 13.43 6.78 3.74
CA SER A 16 13.51 5.94 2.53
C SER A 16 14.18 4.57 2.75
N GLY A 17 14.37 4.15 3.99
CA GLY A 17 14.96 2.85 4.34
C GLY A 17 13.94 1.73 4.39
N GLY A 18 12.68 2.04 4.69
CA GLY A 18 11.55 1.13 4.74
C GLY A 18 10.31 1.63 4.01
N GLY A 19 9.15 1.12 4.42
CA GLY A 19 7.84 1.50 3.90
C GLY A 19 7.73 1.41 2.37
N LEU A 20 6.88 2.27 1.80
CA LEU A 20 6.61 2.29 0.37
C LEU A 20 7.86 2.49 -0.48
N SER A 21 8.86 3.22 0.02
CA SER A 21 10.11 3.49 -0.69
C SER A 21 10.90 2.19 -0.91
N ALA A 22 11.06 1.39 0.15
CA ALA A 22 11.75 0.10 0.07
C ALA A 22 10.96 -0.94 -0.75
N ASP A 23 9.63 -0.95 -0.61
CA ASP A 23 8.75 -1.84 -1.38
C ASP A 23 8.90 -1.57 -2.89
N LEU A 24 8.72 -0.31 -3.31
CA LEU A 24 8.78 0.06 -4.72
C LEU A 24 10.20 -0.10 -5.31
N ALA A 25 11.24 0.18 -4.54
CA ALA A 25 12.62 -0.09 -4.94
C ALA A 25 12.85 -1.58 -5.18
N THR A 26 12.39 -2.43 -4.25
CA THR A 26 12.51 -3.89 -4.34
C THR A 26 11.74 -4.43 -5.55
N TYR A 27 10.52 -3.96 -5.78
CA TYR A 27 9.71 -4.38 -6.93
C TYR A 27 10.39 -4.02 -8.24
N THR A 28 10.91 -2.80 -8.35
CA THR A 28 11.65 -2.32 -9.53
C THR A 28 12.87 -3.19 -9.80
N LEU A 29 13.68 -3.49 -8.76
CA LEU A 29 14.86 -4.35 -8.88
C LEU A 29 14.52 -5.77 -9.32
N ASN A 30 13.31 -6.24 -9.06
CA ASN A 30 12.82 -7.58 -9.45
C ASN A 30 12.00 -7.58 -10.75
N GLY A 31 11.99 -6.48 -11.51
CA GLY A 31 11.26 -6.39 -12.79
C GLY A 31 9.74 -6.43 -12.64
N LEU A 32 9.23 -6.04 -11.47
CA LEU A 32 7.81 -5.90 -11.16
C LEU A 32 7.39 -4.42 -11.29
N HIS A 33 6.19 -4.19 -11.80
CA HIS A 33 5.55 -2.89 -11.79
C HIS A 33 4.75 -2.73 -10.49
N GLY A 34 5.32 -1.96 -9.57
CA GLY A 34 4.77 -1.73 -8.23
C GLY A 34 3.72 -0.63 -8.18
N PHE A 35 2.67 -0.87 -7.40
CA PHE A 35 1.68 0.10 -6.97
C PHE A 35 1.69 0.17 -5.44
N VAL A 36 1.17 1.27 -4.89
CA VAL A 36 1.00 1.42 -3.45
C VAL A 36 -0.37 2.01 -3.12
N ALA A 37 -0.98 1.55 -2.03
CA ALA A 37 -1.98 2.31 -1.29
C ALA A 37 -1.36 2.65 0.07
N VAL A 38 -1.35 3.94 0.40
CA VAL A 38 -0.60 4.51 1.53
C VAL A 38 -1.44 4.43 2.80
N THR A 39 -0.99 3.64 3.77
CA THR A 39 -1.75 3.39 5.01
C THR A 39 -1.49 4.44 6.09
N CYS A 40 -0.31 5.04 6.08
CA CYS A 40 0.06 6.11 6.99
C CYS A 40 1.17 6.97 6.42
N LEU A 41 1.26 8.18 6.95
CA LEU A 41 2.40 9.03 6.81
C LEU A 41 3.26 9.00 8.07
N THR A 42 4.57 9.11 7.92
CA THR A 42 5.48 9.31 9.05
C THR A 42 6.20 10.63 8.91
N ALA A 43 6.55 11.24 10.03
CA ALA A 43 7.38 12.43 10.06
C ALA A 43 8.22 12.46 11.33
N LEU A 44 9.42 13.04 11.24
CA LEU A 44 10.20 13.39 12.42
C LEU A 44 9.76 14.77 12.89
N THR A 45 9.23 14.84 14.10
CA THR A 45 8.84 16.09 14.75
C THR A 45 9.72 16.34 15.97
N GLU A 46 9.47 17.43 16.69
CA GLU A 46 10.12 17.71 17.98
C GLU A 46 9.87 16.61 19.03
N LYS A 47 8.80 15.82 18.88
CA LYS A 47 8.45 14.70 19.77
C LYS A 47 9.09 13.38 19.33
N GLY A 48 9.85 13.39 18.25
CA GLY A 48 10.44 12.20 17.64
C GLY A 48 9.64 11.70 16.45
N PHE A 49 9.72 10.40 16.20
CA PHE A 49 9.09 9.79 15.03
C PHE A 49 7.59 9.60 15.27
N GLU A 50 6.76 10.33 14.53
CA GLU A 50 5.31 10.26 14.61
C GLU A 50 4.71 9.56 13.39
N VAL A 51 3.58 8.90 13.61
CA VAL A 51 2.82 8.17 12.60
C VAL A 51 1.42 8.78 12.51
N PHE A 52 1.06 9.23 11.31
CA PHE A 52 -0.22 9.84 10.97
C PHE A 52 -0.99 8.86 10.09
N PRO A 53 -2.10 8.26 10.57
CA PRO A 53 -2.88 7.36 9.73
C PRO A 53 -3.44 8.11 8.52
N THR A 54 -3.46 7.46 7.36
CA THR A 54 -4.23 7.96 6.23
C THR A 54 -5.71 7.91 6.61
N ASP A 55 -6.47 8.95 6.25
CA ASP A 55 -7.92 8.96 6.46
C ASP A 55 -8.57 7.77 5.73
N ASP A 56 -9.51 7.10 6.39
CA ASP A 56 -10.17 5.90 5.84
C ASP A 56 -10.83 6.17 4.48
N THR A 57 -11.37 7.36 4.27
CA THR A 57 -12.00 7.77 2.99
C THR A 57 -10.96 7.90 1.90
N ILE A 58 -9.81 8.51 2.21
CA ILE A 58 -8.69 8.65 1.28
C ILE A 58 -8.11 7.27 0.93
N PHE A 59 -7.89 6.43 1.93
CA PHE A 59 -7.40 5.07 1.73
C PHE A 59 -8.36 4.23 0.87
N GLN A 60 -9.67 4.36 1.09
CA GLN A 60 -10.67 3.70 0.26
C GLN A 60 -10.62 4.20 -1.20
N HIS A 61 -10.44 5.50 -1.43
CA HIS A 61 -10.27 6.03 -2.80
C HIS A 61 -9.04 5.47 -3.51
N GLU A 62 -7.92 5.26 -2.79
CA GLU A 62 -6.73 4.60 -3.37
C GLU A 62 -7.04 3.16 -3.77
N LEU A 63 -7.68 2.38 -2.89
CA LEU A 63 -8.07 1.00 -3.17
C LEU A 63 -9.04 0.90 -4.36
N ASP A 64 -10.03 1.79 -4.43
CA ASP A 64 -11.00 1.84 -5.52
C ASP A 64 -10.33 2.20 -6.85
N SER A 65 -9.38 3.13 -6.84
CA SER A 65 -8.60 3.51 -8.03
C SER A 65 -7.73 2.36 -8.56
N LEU A 66 -7.19 1.53 -7.66
CA LEU A 66 -6.32 0.42 -7.99
C LEU A 66 -7.07 -0.84 -8.43
N ARG A 67 -8.36 -0.95 -8.10
CA ARG A 67 -9.22 -2.10 -8.42
C ARG A 67 -9.20 -2.43 -9.91
N ASP A 68 -9.36 -1.42 -10.77
CA ASP A 68 -9.46 -1.61 -12.21
C ASP A 68 -8.11 -1.87 -12.88
N VAL A 69 -7.03 -1.40 -12.25
CA VAL A 69 -5.66 -1.53 -12.76
C VAL A 69 -5.08 -2.91 -12.47
N LEU A 70 -5.36 -3.47 -11.29
CA LEU A 70 -4.73 -4.70 -10.86
C LEU A 70 -5.50 -5.97 -11.27
N ARG A 71 -6.73 -5.85 -11.80
CA ARG A 71 -7.64 -7.00 -12.03
C ARG A 71 -7.59 -7.98 -10.86
N ALA A 72 -7.73 -7.45 -9.67
CA ALA A 72 -7.50 -8.17 -8.44
C ALA A 72 -8.85 -8.44 -7.77
N PHE A 73 -9.19 -9.70 -7.52
CA PHE A 73 -10.42 -10.04 -6.77
C PHE A 73 -10.27 -9.59 -5.30
N PHE A 74 -11.37 -9.36 -4.58
CA PHE A 74 -11.32 -9.07 -3.15
C PHE A 74 -12.33 -9.98 -2.45
N TYR A 75 -11.90 -10.86 -1.55
CA TYR A 75 -12.80 -11.62 -0.67
C TYR A 75 -12.65 -11.19 0.79
N THR A 76 -13.71 -10.63 1.35
CA THR A 76 -13.83 -10.28 2.77
C THR A 76 -14.73 -11.28 3.51
N ASN A 77 -14.30 -11.72 4.70
CA ASN A 77 -15.01 -12.68 5.55
C ASN A 77 -15.90 -11.93 6.56
N ARG A 78 -17.22 -12.20 6.56
CA ARG A 78 -18.30 -11.40 7.18
C ARG A 78 -18.36 -11.35 8.72
N ARG A 79 -17.26 -11.41 9.48
CA ARG A 79 -17.38 -11.51 10.97
C ARG A 79 -16.61 -10.55 11.86
N LYS A 80 -15.68 -9.71 11.35
CA LYS A 80 -15.05 -8.54 12.00
C LYS A 80 -13.68 -8.31 11.34
N GLY A 81 -13.44 -7.11 10.80
CA GLY A 81 -12.12 -6.73 10.26
C GLY A 81 -11.89 -7.20 8.82
N VAL A 82 -11.37 -6.29 8.00
CA VAL A 82 -11.10 -6.46 6.57
C VAL A 82 -10.18 -7.67 6.36
N LYS A 83 -10.56 -8.57 5.44
CA LYS A 83 -9.68 -9.61 4.90
C LYS A 83 -9.67 -9.47 3.38
N MET A 84 -8.49 -9.58 2.78
CA MET A 84 -8.22 -9.34 1.36
C MET A 84 -7.86 -10.66 0.67
N ILE A 85 -8.50 -10.99 -0.46
CA ILE A 85 -8.16 -12.18 -1.26
C ILE A 85 -8.39 -11.89 -2.75
N PHE A 86 -7.33 -12.05 -3.55
CA PHE A 86 -7.28 -11.90 -5.01
C PHE A 86 -7.46 -13.26 -5.73
N LYS A 87 -8.30 -13.29 -6.78
CA LYS A 87 -8.40 -14.35 -7.83
C LYS A 87 -7.59 -13.89 -9.03
#